data_AF-A0A222GAC2-F1
#
_entry.id   AF-A0A222GAC2-F1
#
_cell.length_a   1.000
_cell.length_b   1.000
_cell.length_c   1.000
_cell.angle_alpha   90.00
_cell.angle_beta   90.00
_cell.angle_gamma   90.00
#
_symmetry.space_group_name_H-M   'P 1'
#
loop_
_entity.id
_entity.type
_entity.pdbx_description
1 polymer ?
#
loop_
_entity_poly.entity_id
_entity_poly.type
_entity_poly.pdbx_seq_one_letter_code
_entity_poly.pdbx_strand_id
1 'polypeptide(L)'
;MKTPRNQIPYITLPSFLRRVLKAYALKTLIRDQGCELNRIGRSRNWQLKATFEQLEQTIDLIEQSEEASWQWLAAHLSKQRKNLGFDMLLTIAEKKPGITISELMQRTDCTIAEARRVIDILEFGDNAP
;
A
#
# COMPACT_ATOMS: atom_id res chain seq x y z
N MET A 1 16.70 6.87 21.19
CA MET A 1 16.12 7.09 19.85
C MET A 1 15.83 5.74 19.23
N LYS A 2 14.56 5.34 19.08
CA LYS A 2 14.20 4.09 18.38
C LYS A 2 13.83 4.46 16.95
N THR A 3 14.74 4.23 16.01
CA THR A 3 14.48 4.30 14.57
C THR A 3 13.22 3.48 14.27
N PRO A 4 12.21 4.02 13.58
CA PRO A 4 11.07 3.20 13.18
C PRO A 4 11.59 2.08 12.28
N ARG A 5 11.24 0.83 12.60
CA ARG A 5 11.61 -0.32 11.78
C ARG A 5 11.07 -0.05 10.38
N ASN A 6 11.98 0.02 9.42
CA ASN A 6 11.68 0.09 8.00
C ASN A 6 11.07 -1.27 7.57
N GLN A 7 9.83 -1.53 7.99
CA GLN A 7 9.17 -2.81 7.76
C GLN A 7 8.52 -2.75 6.39
N ILE A 8 9.14 -3.43 5.43
CA ILE A 8 8.60 -3.55 4.07
C ILE A 8 7.29 -4.36 4.13
N PRO A 9 6.16 -3.83 3.65
CA PRO A 9 4.87 -4.48 3.77
C PRO A 9 4.77 -5.73 2.88
N TYR A 10 3.93 -6.67 3.34
CA TYR A 10 3.56 -7.86 2.58
C TYR A 10 2.10 -7.76 2.14
N ILE A 11 1.88 -7.79 0.82
CA ILE A 11 0.56 -7.70 0.20
C ILE A 11 0.16 -9.06 -0.35
N THR A 12 -1.01 -9.55 0.04
CA THR A 12 -1.55 -10.80 -0.50
C THR A 12 -2.21 -10.54 -1.86
N LEU A 13 -1.89 -11.39 -2.83
CA LEU A 13 -2.41 -11.40 -4.19
C LEU A 13 -3.25 -12.68 -4.40
N PRO A 14 -4.54 -12.65 -4.02
CA PRO A 14 -5.39 -13.83 -4.10
C PRO A 14 -5.69 -14.19 -5.55
N SER A 15 -5.53 -15.47 -5.89
CA SER A 15 -5.78 -15.98 -7.25
C SER A 15 -4.97 -15.28 -8.34
N PHE A 16 -3.80 -14.72 -8.03
CA PHE A 16 -2.96 -13.93 -8.93
C PHE A 16 -2.81 -14.55 -10.34
N LEU A 17 -2.39 -15.82 -10.43
CA LEU A 17 -2.17 -16.49 -11.72
C LEU A 17 -3.45 -16.81 -12.51
N ARG A 18 -4.63 -16.71 -11.89
CA ARG A 18 -5.91 -16.88 -12.58
C ARG A 18 -6.46 -15.56 -13.13
N ARG A 19 -6.06 -14.43 -12.54
CA ARG A 19 -6.53 -13.09 -12.90
C ARG A 19 -5.68 -12.44 -14.00
N VAL A 20 -4.43 -12.88 -14.15
CA VAL A 20 -3.41 -12.24 -14.97
C VAL A 20 -3.03 -13.13 -16.16
N LEU A 21 -3.10 -12.59 -17.38
CA LEU A 21 -2.50 -13.20 -18.57
C LEU A 21 -1.01 -12.85 -18.65
N LYS A 22 -0.22 -13.63 -19.40
CA LYS A 22 1.23 -13.45 -19.52
C LYS A 22 1.92 -13.28 -18.16
N ALA A 23 1.47 -14.03 -17.16
CA ALA A 23 1.91 -13.86 -15.77
C ALA A 23 3.42 -14.02 -15.57
N TYR A 24 4.14 -14.67 -16.49
CA TYR A 24 5.61 -14.70 -16.46
C TYR A 24 6.21 -13.31 -16.69
N ALA A 25 5.75 -12.57 -17.71
CA ALA A 25 6.21 -11.22 -18.01
C ALA A 25 5.93 -10.27 -16.84
N LEU A 26 4.72 -10.33 -16.27
CA LEU A 26 4.38 -9.49 -15.10
C LEU A 26 5.25 -9.80 -13.87
N LYS A 27 5.55 -11.09 -13.61
CA LYS A 27 6.45 -11.46 -12.51
C LYS A 27 7.86 -10.93 -12.72
N THR A 28 8.37 -10.97 -13.95
CA THR A 28 9.69 -10.41 -14.29
C THR A 28 9.70 -8.91 -14.05
N LEU A 29 8.71 -8.19 -14.60
CA LEU A 29 8.54 -6.75 -14.40
C LEU A 29 8.53 -6.35 -12.91
N ILE A 30 7.82 -7.10 -12.08
CA ILE A 30 7.75 -6.85 -10.63
C ILE A 30 9.12 -7.11 -9.96
N ARG A 31 9.81 -8.18 -10.34
CA ARG A 31 11.09 -8.57 -9.73
C ARG A 31 12.25 -7.69 -10.17
N ASP A 32 12.22 -7.14 -11.38
CA ASP A 32 13.26 -6.25 -11.89
C ASP A 32 13.34 -4.94 -11.09
N GLN A 33 12.26 -4.56 -10.40
CA GLN A 33 12.22 -3.45 -9.45
C GLN A 33 12.78 -3.81 -8.05
N GLY A 34 13.25 -5.05 -7.87
CA GLY A 34 13.72 -5.57 -6.58
C GLY A 34 12.60 -5.99 -5.63
N CYS A 35 11.36 -6.16 -6.10
CA CYS A 35 10.29 -6.70 -5.28
C CYS A 35 10.45 -8.22 -5.07
N GLU A 36 10.04 -8.73 -3.91
CA GLU A 36 9.95 -10.18 -3.71
C GLU A 36 8.53 -10.65 -3.98
N LEU A 37 8.39 -11.61 -4.91
CA LEU A 37 7.09 -12.18 -5.28
C LEU A 37 7.11 -13.70 -5.09
N ASN A 38 6.42 -14.15 -4.05
CA ASN A 38 6.47 -15.52 -3.52
C ASN A 38 5.08 -16.15 -3.48
N ARG A 39 5.01 -17.48 -3.59
CA ARG A 39 3.76 -18.23 -3.37
C ARG A 39 3.64 -18.62 -1.91
N ILE A 40 2.45 -18.47 -1.32
CA ILE A 40 2.20 -18.85 0.08
C ILE A 40 1.87 -20.35 0.16
N GLY A 41 2.87 -21.19 0.45
CA GLY A 41 2.71 -22.62 0.66
C GLY A 41 2.09 -23.39 -0.52
N ARG A 42 1.16 -24.32 -0.23
CA ARG A 42 0.37 -25.03 -1.25
C ARG A 42 -0.84 -24.23 -1.75
N SER A 43 -1.14 -23.09 -1.15
CA SER A 43 -2.24 -22.24 -1.59
C SER A 43 -1.93 -21.64 -2.97
N ARG A 44 -2.98 -21.25 -3.69
CA ARG A 44 -2.86 -20.46 -4.93
C ARG A 44 -2.65 -18.96 -4.66
N ASN A 45 -2.47 -18.58 -3.40
CA ASN A 45 -2.22 -17.20 -3.04
C ASN A 45 -0.76 -16.87 -3.26
N TRP A 46 -0.54 -15.70 -3.85
CA TRP A 46 0.77 -15.10 -3.98
C TRP A 46 0.91 -13.96 -2.97
N GLN A 47 2.14 -13.63 -2.64
CA GLN A 47 2.49 -12.55 -1.75
C GLN A 47 3.56 -11.69 -2.41
N LEU A 48 3.31 -10.39 -2.44
CA LEU A 48 4.25 -9.37 -2.86
C LEU A 48 4.83 -8.70 -1.62
N LYS A 49 6.14 -8.59 -1.54
CA LYS A 49 6.83 -7.75 -0.57
C LYS A 49 7.50 -6.63 -1.35
N ALA A 50 7.06 -5.40 -1.11
CA ALA A 50 7.47 -4.23 -1.86
C ALA A 50 7.42 -2.98 -0.98
N THR A 51 8.36 -2.06 -1.16
CA THR A 51 8.33 -0.73 -0.55
C THR A 51 7.23 0.13 -1.19
N PHE A 52 6.90 1.27 -0.58
CA PHE A 52 5.93 2.20 -1.14
C PHE A 52 6.33 2.69 -2.55
N GLU A 53 7.61 3.00 -2.74
CA GLU A 53 8.15 3.40 -4.04
C GLU A 53 8.04 2.28 -5.08
N GLN A 54 8.36 1.04 -4.70
CA GLN A 54 8.21 -0.12 -5.57
C GLN A 54 6.75 -0.40 -5.94
N LEU A 55 5.81 -0.14 -5.02
CA LEU A 55 4.38 -0.25 -5.31
C LEU A 55 3.96 0.77 -6.35
N GLU A 56 4.37 2.03 -6.22
CA GLU A 56 4.10 3.09 -7.20
C GLU A 56 4.66 2.76 -8.58
N GLN A 57 5.94 2.40 -8.64
CA GLN A 57 6.58 2.01 -9.90
C GLN A 57 5.85 0.83 -10.55
N THR A 58 5.43 -0.17 -9.75
CA THR A 58 4.67 -1.31 -10.27
C THR A 58 3.29 -0.90 -10.79
N ILE A 59 2.59 0.00 -10.09
CA ILE A 59 1.29 0.54 -10.53
C ILE A 59 1.46 1.29 -11.86
N ASP A 60 2.41 2.23 -11.92
CA ASP A 60 2.67 3.06 -13.10
C ASP A 60 3.02 2.19 -14.32
N LEU A 61 3.89 1.19 -14.15
CA LEU A 61 4.27 0.26 -15.22
C LEU A 61 3.11 -0.60 -15.71
N ILE A 62 2.18 -0.98 -14.82
CA ILE A 62 0.98 -1.72 -15.21
C ILE A 62 -0.01 -0.81 -15.93
N GLU A 63 -0.21 0.42 -15.46
CA GLU A 63 -1.10 1.40 -16.09
C GLU A 63 -0.62 1.81 -17.48
N GLN A 64 0.69 1.85 -17.71
CA GLN A 64 1.31 2.08 -19.02
C GLN A 64 1.34 0.83 -19.92
N SER A 65 1.04 -0.35 -19.38
CA SER A 65 1.00 -1.60 -20.15
C SER A 65 -0.31 -1.74 -20.94
N GLU A 66 -0.20 -2.22 -22.18
CA GLU A 66 -1.37 -2.54 -23.03
C GLU A 66 -2.12 -3.82 -22.58
N GLU A 67 -1.62 -4.52 -21.56
CA GLU A 67 -2.20 -5.78 -21.09
C GLU A 67 -3.30 -5.55 -20.04
N ALA A 68 -4.54 -5.43 -20.51
CA ALA A 68 -5.72 -5.13 -19.68
C ALA A 68 -5.92 -6.10 -18.48
N SER A 69 -5.50 -7.36 -18.60
CA SER A 69 -5.60 -8.33 -17.51
C SER A 69 -4.75 -7.97 -16.29
N TRP A 70 -3.76 -7.08 -16.43
CA TRP A 70 -2.91 -6.63 -15.34
C TRP A 70 -3.55 -5.51 -14.50
N GLN A 71 -4.55 -4.81 -15.03
CA GLN A 71 -5.16 -3.65 -14.37
C GLN A 71 -5.81 -3.97 -13.02
N TRP A 72 -6.27 -5.21 -12.84
CA TRP A 72 -6.72 -5.67 -11.51
C TRP A 72 -5.62 -5.55 -10.45
N LEU A 73 -4.37 -5.87 -10.82
CA LEU A 73 -3.25 -5.79 -9.89
C LEU A 73 -2.95 -4.33 -9.54
N ALA A 74 -2.91 -3.42 -10.51
CA ALA A 74 -2.74 -1.98 -10.26
C ALA A 74 -3.81 -1.47 -9.28
N ALA A 75 -5.09 -1.73 -9.55
CA ALA A 75 -6.19 -1.34 -8.66
C ALA A 75 -6.05 -1.94 -7.25
N HIS A 76 -5.62 -3.20 -7.14
CA HIS A 76 -5.40 -3.87 -5.85
C HIS A 76 -4.24 -3.24 -5.08
N LEU A 77 -3.11 -2.98 -5.74
CA LEU A 77 -1.93 -2.35 -5.14
C LEU A 77 -2.22 -0.91 -4.72
N SER A 78 -2.91 -0.12 -5.54
CA SER A 78 -3.31 1.25 -5.23
C SER A 78 -4.18 1.32 -3.97
N LYS A 79 -5.10 0.36 -3.79
CA LYS A 79 -5.91 0.27 -2.57
C LYS A 79 -5.07 -0.07 -1.34
N GLN A 80 -4.18 -1.06 -1.47
CA GLN A 80 -3.31 -1.48 -0.37
C GLN A 80 -2.34 -0.38 0.05
N ARG A 81 -1.78 0.34 -0.93
CA ARG A 81 -0.92 1.50 -0.72
C ARG A 81 -1.64 2.59 0.09
N LYS A 82 -2.87 2.95 -0.29
CA LYS A 82 -3.67 3.96 0.44
C LYS A 82 -3.91 3.54 1.89
N ASN A 83 -4.25 2.27 2.11
CA ASN A 83 -4.46 1.74 3.46
C ASN A 83 -3.16 1.80 4.30
N LEU A 84 -2.03 1.35 3.74
CA LEU A 84 -0.73 1.40 4.42
C LEU A 84 -0.31 2.83 4.76
N GLY A 85 -0.55 3.78 3.85
CA GLY A 85 -0.34 5.20 4.10
C GLY A 85 -1.20 5.69 5.26
N PHE A 86 -2.50 5.35 5.24
CA PHE A 86 -3.44 5.74 6.28
C PHE A 86 -3.08 5.18 7.66
N ASP A 87 -2.74 3.89 7.75
CA ASP A 87 -2.33 3.24 9.00
C ASP A 87 -1.06 3.88 9.59
N MET A 88 -0.13 4.32 8.73
CA MET A 88 1.05 5.06 9.15
C MET A 88 0.69 6.43 9.74
N LEU A 89 -0.25 7.17 9.12
CA LEU A 89 -0.72 8.44 9.63
C LEU A 89 -1.40 8.28 11.00
N LEU A 90 -2.25 7.26 11.17
CA LEU A 90 -2.86 6.90 12.45
C LEU A 90 -1.79 6.62 13.52
N THR A 91 -0.80 5.78 13.21
CA THR A 91 0.27 5.43 14.14
C THR A 91 1.10 6.65 14.58
N ILE A 92 1.26 7.65 13.70
CA ILE A 92 1.94 8.91 14.04
C ILE A 92 1.07 9.76 14.95
N ALA A 93 -0.22 9.87 14.63
CA ALA A 93 -1.16 10.69 15.38
C ALA A 93 -1.45 10.13 16.79
N GLU A 94 -1.57 8.80 16.95
CA GLU A 94 -1.74 8.13 18.24
C GLU A 94 -0.59 8.40 19.23
N LYS A 95 0.63 8.62 18.71
CA LYS A 95 1.81 8.93 19.56
C LYS A 95 1.78 10.34 20.15
N LYS A 96 0.91 11.22 19.66
CA LYS A 96 0.77 12.60 20.15
C LYS A 96 -0.73 12.92 20.36
N PRO A 97 -1.28 12.61 21.54
CA PRO A 97 -2.65 12.98 21.89
C PRO A 97 -2.87 14.49 21.71
N GLY A 98 -3.97 14.87 21.03
CA GLY A 98 -4.27 16.28 20.72
C GLY A 98 -3.45 16.88 19.57
N ILE A 99 -2.83 16.06 18.72
CA ILE A 99 -2.23 16.52 17.46
C ILE A 99 -3.29 17.19 16.58
N THR A 100 -2.97 18.36 16.01
CA THR A 100 -3.89 19.07 15.11
C THR A 100 -3.70 18.62 13.65
N ILE A 101 -4.68 18.90 12.79
CA ILE A 101 -4.61 18.62 11.35
C ILE A 101 -3.34 19.23 10.73
N SER A 102 -3.09 20.52 10.99
CA SER A 102 -1.92 21.24 10.45
C SER A 102 -0.61 20.62 10.93
N GLU A 103 -0.56 20.22 12.19
CA GLU A 103 0.62 19.60 12.79
C GLU A 103 0.88 18.19 12.24
N LEU A 104 -0.17 17.41 11.94
CA LEU A 104 -0.05 16.12 11.27
C LEU A 104 0.47 16.31 9.84
N MET A 105 -0.11 17.23 9.07
CA MET A 105 0.33 17.58 7.71
C MET A 105 1.78 18.10 7.65
N GLN A 106 2.26 18.79 8.70
CA GLN A 106 3.66 19.22 8.75
C GLN A 106 4.63 18.09 9.07
N ARG A 107 4.16 17.04 9.75
CA ARG A 107 4.98 15.85 10.08
C ARG A 107 4.94 14.78 8.99
N THR A 108 3.86 14.74 8.26
CA THR A 108 3.57 13.76 7.22
C THR A 108 3.07 14.56 6.04
N ASP A 109 3.68 14.47 4.87
CA ASP A 109 3.24 15.17 3.64
C ASP A 109 1.89 14.65 3.10
N CYS A 110 0.96 14.33 4.00
CA CYS A 110 -0.39 13.92 3.70
C CYS A 110 -1.27 15.12 3.37
N THR A 111 -2.35 14.82 2.67
CA THR A 111 -3.35 15.82 2.30
C THR A 111 -4.20 16.23 3.51
N ILE A 112 -4.83 17.41 3.44
CA ILE A 112 -5.77 17.86 4.47
C ILE A 112 -6.94 16.89 4.67
N ALA A 113 -7.38 16.21 3.60
CA ALA A 113 -8.46 15.22 3.66
C ALA A 113 -8.04 13.96 4.43
N GLU A 114 -6.82 13.47 4.21
CA GLU A 114 -6.26 12.34 4.96
C GLU A 114 -6.05 12.72 6.43
N ALA A 115 -5.45 13.88 6.69
CA ALA A 115 -5.23 14.37 8.05
C ALA A 115 -6.54 14.52 8.83
N ARG A 116 -7.58 15.11 8.23
CA ARG A 116 -8.92 15.19 8.84
C ARG A 116 -9.47 13.82 9.21
N ARG A 117 -9.47 12.89 8.25
CA ARG A 117 -9.97 11.52 8.48
C ARG A 117 -9.25 10.83 9.64
N VAL A 118 -7.93 11.01 9.77
CA VAL A 118 -7.15 10.45 10.88
C VAL A 118 -7.60 11.04 12.23
N ILE A 119 -7.76 12.36 12.31
CA ILE A 119 -8.21 13.03 13.55
C ILE A 119 -9.64 12.61 13.89
N ASP A 120 -10.54 12.57 12.91
CA ASP A 120 -11.94 12.18 13.13
C ASP A 120 -12.04 10.76 13.70
N ILE A 121 -11.23 9.81 13.19
CA ILE A 121 -11.17 8.44 13.73
C ILE A 121 -10.63 8.44 15.17
N LEU A 122 -9.63 9.27 15.50
CA LEU A 122 -9.08 9.32 16.86
C LEU A 122 -10.02 9.96 17.87
N GLU A 123 -10.82 10.94 17.46
CA GLU A 123 -11.76 11.65 18.33
C GLU A 123 -13.10 10.91 18.48
N PHE A 124 -13.59 10.27 17.40
CA PHE A 124 -14.95 9.71 17.35
C PHE A 124 -15.00 8.18 17.09
N GLY A 125 -13.86 7.53 16.83
CA GLY A 125 -13.78 6.11 16.50
C GLY A 125 -14.28 5.78 15.08
N ASP A 126 -14.53 4.50 14.78
CA ASP A 126 -15.05 4.02 13.48
C ASP A 126 -16.47 4.55 13.14
N ASN A 127 -17.08 5.35 14.01
CA ASN A 127 -18.35 6.05 13.81
C ASN A 127 -18.18 7.47 13.25
N ALA A 128 -17.00 7.80 12.72
CA ALA A 128 -16.78 9.07 12.02
C ALA A 128 -17.77 9.22 10.83
N PRO A 129 -18.42 10.39 10.66
CA PRO A 129 -19.46 10.62 9.66
C PRO A 129 -18.97 10.55 8.20
#